data_AF-A0A5K1EKV6-F1
#
_entry.id   AF-A0A5K1EKV6-F1
#
_cell.length_a   1.000
_cell.length_b   1.000
_cell.length_c   1.000
_cell.angle_alpha   90.00
_cell.angle_beta   90.00
_cell.angle_gamma   90.00
#
_symmetry.space_group_name_H-M   'P 1'
#
loop_
_entity.id
_entity.type
_entity.pdbx_description
1 polymer ?
#
loop_
_entity_poly.entity_id
_entity_poly.type
_entity_poly.pdbx_seq_one_letter_code
_entity_poly.pdbx_strand_id
1 'polypeptide(L)' 'NVVTGGQFTQQVECIGEIISIILKNDGTPIAIGN' A
#
# COMPACT_ATOMS: atom_id res chain seq x y z
N ASN A 1 1.14 0.26 -24.96
CA ASN A 1 1.56 -0.14 -23.61
C ASN A 1 0.46 0.13 -22.62
N VAL A 2 -0.27 -0.91 -22.23
CA VAL A 2 -1.12 -0.83 -21.05
C VAL A 2 -0.17 -0.94 -19.85
N VAL A 3 0.04 0.15 -19.12
CA VAL A 3 0.67 0.08 -17.81
C VAL A 3 -0.42 -0.41 -16.87
N THR A 4 -0.61 -1.72 -16.76
CA THR A 4 -1.28 -2.30 -15.59
C THR A 4 -0.35 -2.09 -14.42
N GLY A 5 -0.35 -0.88 -13.86
CA GLY A 5 0.43 -0.54 -12.68
C GLY A 5 -0.05 -1.42 -11.55
N GLY A 6 0.74 -2.43 -11.20
CA GLY A 6 0.44 -3.35 -10.11
C GLY A 6 0.21 -2.57 -8.82
N GLN A 7 -0.77 -3.04 -8.04
CA GLN A 7 -0.99 -2.60 -6.67
C GLN A 7 -0.47 -3.69 -5.75
N PHE A 8 0.19 -3.30 -4.65
CA PHE A 8 0.63 -4.23 -3.63
C PHE A 8 0.26 -3.73 -2.25
N THR A 9 -0.01 -4.69 -1.36
CA THR A 9 -0.32 -4.41 0.05
C THR A 9 0.97 -4.47 0.85
N GLN A 10 1.24 -3.42 1.62
CA GLN A 10 2.28 -3.38 2.63
C GLN A 10 1.63 -3.30 4.01
N GLN A 11 2.15 -4.04 4.98
CA GLN A 11 1.73 -3.94 6.38
C GLN A 11 2.84 -3.31 7.20
N VAL A 12 2.47 -2.35 8.04
CA VAL A 12 3.38 -1.61 8.92
C VAL A 12 2.80 -1.62 10.33
N GLU A 13 3.62 -1.93 11.33
CA GLU A 13 3.26 -1.77 12.74
C GLU A 13 3.59 -0.34 13.18
N CYS A 14 2.59 0.38 13.67
CA CYS A 14 2.73 1.73 14.22
C CYS A 14 2.07 1.80 15.59
N ILE A 15 2.88 1.95 16.65
CA ILE A 15 2.40 2.07 18.03
C ILE A 15 1.52 0.87 18.44
N GLY A 16 1.92 -0.35 18.05
CA GLY A 16 1.20 -1.59 18.37
C GLY A 16 -0.04 -1.89 17.51
N GLU A 17 -0.39 -1.00 16.58
CA GLU A 17 -1.46 -1.22 15.60
C GLU A 17 -0.85 -1.63 14.25
N ILE A 18 -1.42 -2.66 13.61
CA ILE A 18 -1.04 -3.05 12.24
C ILE A 18 -1.88 -2.22 11.27
N ILE A 19 -1.19 -1.53 10.37
CA ILE A 19 -1.80 -0.70 9.34
C ILE A 19 -1.50 -1.36 7.99
N SER A 20 -2.56 -1.60 7.22
CA SER A 20 -2.48 -2.05 5.84
C SER A 20 -2.49 -0.85 4.89
N ILE A 21 -1.46 -0.77 4.04
CA ILE A 21 -1.28 0.29 3.04
C ILE A 21 -1.31 -0.34 1.66
N ILE A 22 -2.15 0.19 0.77
CA ILE A 22 -2.12 -0.18 -0.64
C ILE A 22 -1.27 0.83 -1.39
N LEU A 23 -0.24 0.34 -2.06
CA LEU A 23 0.73 1.13 -2.81
C LEU A 23 0.62 0.83 -4.31
N LYS A 24 0.84 1.86 -5.13
CA LYS A 24 1.18 1.69 -6.54
C LYS A 24 2.62 1.18 -6.66
N ASN A 25 2.97 0.69 -7.84
CA ASN A 25 4.33 0.26 -8.17
C ASN A 25 5.42 1.34 -7.99
N ASP A 26 5.06 2.63 -8.00
CA ASP A 26 5.97 3.75 -7.75
C ASP A 26 6.11 4.12 -6.25
N GLY A 27 5.46 3.37 -5.36
CA GLY A 27 5.46 3.62 -3.92
C GLY A 27 4.42 4.66 -3.46
N THR A 28 3.61 5.22 -4.36
CA THR A 28 2.53 6.15 -3.97
C THR A 28 1.42 5.40 -3.23
N PRO A 29 1.02 5.83 -2.02
CA PRO A 29 -0.13 5.26 -1.33
C PRO A 29 -1.45 5.70 -1.95
N ILE A 30 -2.39 4.76 -2.05
CA ILE A 30 -3.74 5.00 -2.59
C ILE A 30 -4.85 4.67 -1.59
N ALA A 31 -4.56 3.84 -0.59
CA ALA A 31 -5.47 3.55 0.52
C ALA A 31 -4.68 3.16 1.77
N ILE A 32 -5.21 3.53 2.93
CA ILE A 32 -4.66 3.21 4.25
C ILE A 32 -5.83 2.77 5.13
N GLY A 33 -5.68 1.63 5.81
CA GLY A 33 -6.66 1.10 6.76
C GLY A 33 -5.98 0.29 7.86
N ASN A 34 -6.71 0.04 8.94
CA ASN A 34 -6.37 -1.00 9.92
C ASN A 34 -6.96 -2.32 9.40
#